data_AF-A0A524NQV3-F1
#
_entry.id   AF-A0A524NQV3-F1
#
_cell.length_a   1.000
_cell.length_b   1.000
_cell.length_c   1.000
_cell.angle_alpha   90.00
_cell.angle_beta   90.00
_cell.angle_gamma   90.00
#
_symmetry.space_group_name_H-M   'P 1'
#
loop_
_entity.id
_entity.type
_entity.pdbx_description
1 polymer ?
#
loop_
_entity_poly.entity_id
_entity_poly.type
_entity_poly.pdbx_seq_one_letter_code
_entity_poly.pdbx_strand_id
1 'polypeptide(L)'
;MAKKKSRFSSLSTPGLKQDCSNYLVELVFLRSNKGTQLPPAFWQLQRYKWQYRNEIQACRKFIKKFGEPAVLFIAIHNQDIVTWKDFAKVEFLLQQIEESRLRRALPKDTSGIPKESVKVLTDLRDFTSPAPKKNLFERLSELSGKEEE
;
A
#
# COMPACT_ATOMS: atom_id res chain seq x y z
N MET A 1 -28.04 -1.50 -4.44
CA MET A 1 -27.66 -0.21 -3.81
C MET A 1 -26.19 0.06 -4.08
N ALA A 2 -25.84 1.16 -4.75
CA ALA A 2 -24.43 1.53 -4.94
C ALA A 2 -23.82 1.91 -3.58
N LYS A 3 -22.79 1.20 -3.12
CA LYS A 3 -22.05 1.57 -1.91
C LYS A 3 -21.53 2.99 -2.08
N LYS A 4 -21.92 3.90 -1.16
CA LYS A 4 -21.46 5.30 -1.16
C LYS A 4 -19.93 5.27 -1.06
N LYS A 5 -19.24 5.82 -2.06
CA LYS A 5 -17.77 5.88 -2.07
C LYS A 5 -17.31 6.77 -0.93
N SER A 6 -16.37 6.30 -0.12
CA SER A 6 -15.78 7.10 0.96
C SER A 6 -15.03 8.29 0.37
N ARG A 7 -15.20 9.46 0.97
CA ARG A 7 -14.58 10.73 0.56
C ARG A 7 -13.69 11.25 1.68
N PHE A 8 -12.42 11.46 1.38
CA PHE A 8 -11.41 11.95 2.32
C PHE A 8 -10.96 13.34 1.88
N SER A 9 -10.64 14.20 2.84
CA SER A 9 -9.97 15.47 2.55
C SER A 9 -8.55 15.19 2.05
N SER A 10 -8.11 15.94 1.04
CA SER A 10 -6.71 15.89 0.59
C SER A 10 -5.78 16.43 1.67
N LEU A 11 -4.59 15.82 1.74
CA LEU A 11 -3.55 16.19 2.70
C LEU A 11 -2.71 17.38 2.19
N SER A 12 -2.68 17.59 0.88
CA SER A 12 -1.88 18.61 0.20
C SER A 12 -2.70 19.70 -0.49
N THR A 13 -3.94 19.40 -0.88
CA THR A 13 -4.81 20.33 -1.61
C THR A 13 -5.99 20.74 -0.73
N PRO A 14 -5.99 21.94 -0.12
CA PRO A 14 -7.07 22.40 0.74
C PRO A 14 -8.44 22.37 0.04
N GLY A 15 -9.48 21.94 0.76
CA GLY A 15 -10.87 21.91 0.26
C GLY A 15 -11.18 20.78 -0.74
N LEU A 16 -10.18 20.07 -1.26
CA LEU A 16 -10.40 18.96 -2.19
C LEU A 16 -10.84 17.69 -1.45
N LYS A 17 -11.99 17.13 -1.83
CA LYS A 17 -12.40 15.78 -1.43
C LYS A 17 -12.06 14.75 -2.51
N GLN A 18 -11.46 13.65 -2.09
CA GLN A 18 -10.99 12.58 -2.97
C GLN A 18 -11.46 11.20 -2.50
N ASP A 19 -11.41 10.24 -3.41
CA ASP A 19 -11.73 8.84 -3.09
C ASP A 19 -10.60 8.19 -2.26
N CYS A 20 -10.94 7.13 -1.53
CA CYS A 20 -10.00 6.36 -0.68
C CYS A 20 -8.68 6.03 -1.40
N SER A 21 -8.75 5.59 -2.66
CA SER A 21 -7.54 5.22 -3.43
C SER A 21 -6.57 6.37 -3.63
N ASN A 22 -7.08 7.57 -3.87
CA ASN A 22 -6.23 8.74 -4.10
C ASN A 22 -5.64 9.24 -2.78
N TYR A 23 -6.45 9.24 -1.71
CA TYR A 23 -5.99 9.56 -0.36
C TYR A 23 -4.84 8.66 0.08
N LEU A 24 -4.97 7.35 -0.15
CA LEU A 24 -3.96 6.36 0.22
C LEU A 24 -2.66 6.51 -0.57
N VAL A 25 -2.74 6.85 -1.85
CA VAL A 25 -1.56 7.14 -2.68
C VAL A 25 -0.88 8.43 -2.21
N GLU A 26 -1.65 9.46 -1.89
CA GLU A 26 -1.13 10.71 -1.34
C GLU A 26 -0.44 10.52 0.01
N LEU A 27 -1.04 9.72 0.90
CA LEU A 27 -0.48 9.38 2.20
C LEU A 27 0.88 8.68 2.07
N VAL A 28 0.94 7.64 1.24
CA VAL A 28 2.19 6.89 0.99
C VAL A 28 3.25 7.78 0.36
N PHE A 29 2.85 8.66 -0.56
CA PHE A 29 3.77 9.60 -1.18
C PHE A 29 4.36 10.60 -0.17
N LEU A 30 3.53 11.23 0.65
CA LEU A 30 3.99 12.16 1.70
C LEU A 30 4.98 11.48 2.64
N ARG A 31 4.77 10.21 2.97
CA ARG A 31 5.73 9.43 3.78
C ARG A 31 7.05 9.18 3.05
N SER A 32 6.98 8.75 1.79
CA SER A 32 8.19 8.49 0.98
C SER A 32 9.06 9.74 0.83
N ASN A 33 8.43 10.93 0.82
CA ASN A 33 9.11 12.22 0.79
C ASN A 33 9.34 12.84 2.17
N LYS A 34 9.37 12.03 3.25
CA LYS A 34 9.67 12.50 4.62
C LYS A 34 8.80 13.69 5.07
N GLY A 35 7.56 13.77 4.60
CA GLY A 35 6.63 14.85 4.93
C GLY A 35 6.89 16.17 4.20
N THR A 36 7.75 16.20 3.16
CA THR A 36 7.94 17.40 2.34
C THR A 36 6.61 17.82 1.74
N GLN A 37 6.28 19.12 1.83
CA GLN A 37 5.00 19.63 1.36
C GLN A 37 4.85 19.39 -0.14
N LEU A 38 3.78 18.70 -0.49
CA LEU A 38 3.28 18.61 -1.85
C LEU A 38 2.76 19.98 -2.31
N PRO A 39 2.88 20.34 -3.60
CA PRO A 39 2.37 21.62 -4.10
C PRO A 39 0.85 21.75 -3.86
N PRO A 40 0.33 22.97 -3.59
CA PRO A 40 -1.06 23.23 -3.17
C PRO A 40 -2.16 22.89 -4.20
N ALA A 41 -1.79 22.31 -5.33
CA ALA A 41 -2.68 21.81 -6.38
C ALA A 41 -2.25 20.42 -6.89
N PHE A 42 -1.58 19.64 -6.04
CA PHE A 42 -0.97 18.35 -6.39
C PHE A 42 -1.91 17.44 -7.19
N TRP A 43 -3.16 17.27 -6.75
CA TRP A 43 -4.14 16.45 -7.45
C TRP A 43 -4.83 17.13 -8.63
N GLN A 44 -4.69 18.44 -8.80
CA GLN A 44 -5.23 19.16 -9.95
C GLN A 44 -4.28 19.08 -11.16
N LEU A 45 -2.98 18.95 -10.91
CA LEU A 45 -1.96 18.80 -11.94
C LEU A 45 -2.04 17.40 -12.60
N GLN A 46 -2.36 17.38 -13.90
CA GLN A 46 -2.54 16.14 -14.67
C GLN A 46 -1.32 15.21 -14.65
N ARG A 47 -0.12 15.78 -14.60
CA ARG A 47 1.14 15.02 -14.55
C ARG A 47 1.16 14.00 -13.41
N TYR A 48 0.68 14.38 -12.23
CA TYR A 48 0.70 13.50 -11.05
C TYR A 48 -0.37 12.41 -11.13
N LYS A 49 -1.55 12.72 -11.69
CA LYS A 49 -2.56 11.69 -11.97
C LYS A 49 -2.03 10.61 -12.91
N TRP A 50 -1.27 11.01 -13.92
CA TRP A 50 -0.64 10.08 -14.86
C TRP A 50 0.48 9.28 -14.20
N GLN A 51 1.40 9.97 -13.51
CA GLN A 51 2.54 9.34 -12.83
C GLN A 51 2.11 8.27 -11.82
N TYR A 52 1.03 8.53 -11.06
CA TYR A 52 0.53 7.61 -10.03
C TYR A 52 -0.65 6.75 -10.47
N ARG A 53 -0.99 6.74 -11.77
CA ARG A 53 -2.11 5.94 -12.28
C ARG A 53 -2.02 4.47 -11.87
N ASN A 54 -0.82 3.90 -11.94
CA ASN A 54 -0.59 2.50 -11.59
C ASN A 54 -0.72 2.24 -10.09
N GLU A 55 -0.25 3.16 -9.25
CA GLU A 55 -0.41 3.10 -7.78
C GLU A 55 -1.90 3.14 -7.39
N ILE A 56 -2.65 4.07 -7.99
CA ILE A 56 -4.09 4.22 -7.77
C ILE A 56 -4.82 2.93 -8.18
N GLN A 57 -4.46 2.34 -9.32
CA GLN A 57 -5.05 1.08 -9.78
C GLN A 57 -4.72 -0.10 -8.85
N ALA A 58 -3.48 -0.21 -8.37
CA ALA A 58 -3.08 -1.23 -7.40
C ALA A 58 -3.88 -1.09 -6.09
N CYS A 59 -3.96 0.12 -5.56
CA CYS A 59 -4.75 0.44 -4.37
C CYS A 59 -6.24 0.07 -4.55
N ARG A 60 -6.83 0.37 -5.71
CA ARG A 60 -8.21 -0.03 -6.04
C ARG A 60 -8.41 -1.54 -6.07
N LYS A 61 -7.42 -2.32 -6.54
CA LYS A 61 -7.48 -3.79 -6.51
C LYS A 61 -7.52 -4.30 -5.07
N PHE A 62 -6.66 -3.76 -4.19
CA PHE A 62 -6.67 -4.11 -2.77
C PHE A 62 -7.97 -3.75 -2.08
N ILE A 63 -8.49 -2.54 -2.31
CA ILE A 63 -9.78 -2.09 -1.76
C ILE A 63 -10.91 -3.02 -2.21
N LYS A 64 -10.91 -3.43 -3.49
CA LYS A 64 -11.92 -4.34 -4.02
C LYS A 64 -11.85 -5.72 -3.37
N LYS A 65 -10.64 -6.22 -3.09
CA LYS A 65 -10.42 -7.57 -2.55
C LYS A 65 -10.64 -7.65 -1.04
N PHE A 66 -10.09 -6.71 -0.27
CA PHE A 66 -10.05 -6.77 1.20
C PHE A 66 -10.92 -5.72 1.90
N GLY A 67 -11.47 -4.76 1.15
CA GLY A 67 -12.28 -3.65 1.66
C GLY A 67 -11.46 -2.43 2.07
N GLU A 68 -12.10 -1.26 1.99
CA GLU A 68 -11.48 0.03 2.38
C GLU A 68 -10.90 0.04 3.81
N PRO A 69 -11.58 -0.48 4.85
CA PRO A 69 -11.09 -0.38 6.22
C PRO A 69 -9.76 -1.11 6.45
N ALA A 70 -9.60 -2.31 5.89
CA ALA A 70 -8.39 -3.11 6.04
C ALA A 70 -7.19 -2.44 5.35
N VAL A 71 -7.41 -1.94 4.13
CA VAL A 71 -6.38 -1.24 3.35
C VAL A 71 -5.98 0.07 4.02
N LEU A 72 -6.95 0.83 4.54
CA LEU A 72 -6.69 2.07 5.28
C LEU A 72 -5.90 1.79 6.56
N PHE A 73 -6.28 0.77 7.32
CA PHE A 73 -5.55 0.36 8.52
C PHE A 73 -4.08 0.05 8.22
N ILE A 74 -3.82 -0.76 7.19
CA ILE A 74 -2.44 -1.10 6.81
C ILE A 74 -1.67 0.14 6.39
N ALA A 75 -2.25 0.98 5.53
CA ALA A 75 -1.61 2.18 5.08
C ALA A 75 -1.28 3.12 6.24
N ILE A 76 -2.14 3.24 7.26
CA ILE A 76 -1.90 4.12 8.40
C ILE A 76 -0.84 3.54 9.33
N HIS A 77 -0.92 2.24 9.66
CA HIS A 77 -0.08 1.62 10.70
C HIS A 77 1.25 1.05 10.20
N ASN A 78 1.43 0.83 8.90
CA ASN A 78 2.68 0.31 8.34
C ASN A 78 3.43 1.43 7.62
N GLN A 79 4.44 1.99 8.29
CA GLN A 79 5.24 3.09 7.74
C GLN A 79 6.17 2.65 6.62
N ASP A 80 6.50 1.36 6.56
CA ASP A 80 7.37 0.79 5.51
C ASP A 80 6.73 0.76 4.12
N ILE A 81 5.44 1.04 4.01
CA ILE A 81 4.75 1.06 2.72
C ILE A 81 5.06 2.40 2.06
N VAL A 82 6.02 2.36 1.12
CA VAL A 82 6.46 3.50 0.31
C VAL A 82 5.84 3.48 -1.10
N THR A 83 5.29 2.34 -1.52
CA THR A 83 4.58 2.18 -2.79
C THR A 83 3.48 1.12 -2.66
N TRP A 84 2.42 1.25 -3.44
CA TRP A 84 1.38 0.24 -3.61
C TRP A 84 1.75 -0.81 -4.66
N LYS A 85 2.89 -0.65 -5.35
CA LYS A 85 3.44 -1.64 -6.30
C LYS A 85 4.13 -2.81 -5.61
N ASP A 86 4.48 -2.71 -4.33
CA ASP A 86 4.98 -3.84 -3.52
C ASP A 86 3.83 -4.78 -3.18
N PHE A 87 3.26 -5.36 -4.23
CA PHE A 87 1.99 -6.06 -4.19
C PHE A 87 2.04 -7.24 -3.22
N ALA A 88 3.14 -8.01 -3.23
CA ALA A 88 3.32 -9.17 -2.36
C ALA A 88 3.33 -8.81 -0.86
N LYS A 89 4.04 -7.74 -0.47
CA LYS A 89 4.12 -7.30 0.94
C LYS A 89 2.76 -6.78 1.42
N VAL A 90 2.13 -5.92 0.63
CA VAL A 90 0.82 -5.33 0.98
C VAL A 90 -0.26 -6.41 1.02
N GLU A 91 -0.24 -7.34 0.06
CA GLU A 91 -1.18 -8.47 0.01
C GLU A 91 -1.02 -9.39 1.22
N PHE A 92 0.22 -9.74 1.57
CA PHE A 92 0.49 -10.57 2.74
C PHE A 92 -0.06 -9.94 4.03
N LEU A 93 0.20 -8.65 4.26
CA LEU A 93 -0.32 -7.94 5.43
C LEU A 93 -1.86 -7.91 5.44
N LEU A 94 -2.49 -7.71 4.28
CA LEU A 94 -3.95 -7.73 4.15
C LEU A 94 -4.54 -9.11 4.46
N GLN A 95 -3.90 -10.17 3.98
CA GLN A 95 -4.29 -11.55 4.28
C GLN A 95 -4.20 -11.85 5.78
N GLN A 96 -3.15 -11.39 6.47
CA GLN A 96 -3.00 -11.58 7.91
C GLN A 96 -4.14 -10.90 8.70
N ILE A 97 -4.58 -9.71 8.27
CA ILE A 97 -5.73 -9.03 8.90
C ILE A 97 -7.03 -9.79 8.66
N GLU A 98 -7.25 -10.24 7.42
CA GLU A 98 -8.44 -11.00 7.06
C GLU A 98 -8.49 -12.33 7.82
N GLU A 99 -7.37 -13.04 7.91
CA GLU A 99 -7.24 -14.27 8.69
C GLU A 99 -7.51 -14.01 10.19
N SER A 100 -6.92 -12.96 10.76
CA SER A 100 -7.22 -12.59 12.15
C SER A 100 -8.70 -12.24 12.36
N ARG A 101 -9.35 -11.62 11.38
CA ARG A 101 -10.78 -11.29 11.45
C ARG A 101 -11.63 -12.56 11.40
N LEU A 102 -11.29 -13.51 10.52
CA LEU A 102 -11.97 -14.81 10.43
C LEU A 102 -11.81 -15.62 11.72
N ARG A 103 -10.60 -15.67 12.29
CA ARG A 103 -10.33 -16.34 13.58
C ARG A 103 -11.13 -15.74 14.74
N ARG A 104 -11.37 -14.43 14.74
CA ARG A 104 -12.20 -13.76 15.77
C ARG A 104 -13.71 -13.94 15.56
N ALA A 105 -14.13 -14.19 14.32
CA ALA A 105 -15.52 -14.43 13.96
C ALA A 105 -15.95 -15.88 14.20
N LEU A 106 -14.99 -16.81 14.22
CA LEU A 106 -15.23 -18.16 14.69
C LEU A 106 -15.64 -18.11 16.18
N PRO A 107 -16.71 -18.80 16.58
CA PRO A 107 -17.05 -18.92 17.99
C PRO A 107 -15.82 -19.47 18.73
N LYS A 108 -15.52 -18.90 19.90
CA LYS A 108 -14.52 -19.45 20.81
C LYS A 108 -15.04 -20.78 21.35
N ASP A 109 -15.06 -21.81 20.51
CA ASP A 109 -15.28 -23.17 20.97
C ASP A 109 -14.02 -23.58 21.75
N THR A 110 -14.16 -23.60 23.07
CA THR A 110 -13.18 -24.14 24.03
C THR A 110 -13.18 -25.66 24.02
N SER A 111 -13.16 -26.28 22.84
CA SER A 111 -12.88 -27.71 22.71
C SER A 111 -11.51 -27.84 22.05
N GLY A 112 -10.58 -28.48 22.78
CA GLY A 112 -9.17 -28.56 22.41
C GLY A 112 -8.97 -29.01 20.97
N ILE A 113 -8.38 -28.14 20.16
CA ILE A 113 -8.00 -28.48 18.78
C ILE A 113 -6.82 -29.46 18.88
N PRO A 114 -6.93 -30.68 18.33
CA PRO A 114 -5.80 -31.60 18.25
C PRO A 114 -4.72 -30.99 17.37
N LYS A 115 -3.46 -31.13 17.80
CA LYS A 115 -2.23 -30.56 17.21
C LYS A 115 -1.86 -31.12 15.82
N GLU A 116 -2.82 -31.48 14.97
CA GLU A 116 -2.58 -32.01 13.63
C GLU A 116 -3.30 -31.16 12.59
N SER A 117 -2.68 -30.05 12.18
CA SER A 117 -2.93 -29.37 10.89
C SER A 117 -2.20 -28.04 10.74
N VAL A 118 -1.35 -27.65 11.70
CA VAL A 118 -0.31 -26.67 11.40
C VAL A 118 0.80 -27.42 10.65
N LYS A 119 0.66 -27.55 9.33
CA LYS A 119 1.86 -27.66 8.48
C LYS A 119 2.63 -26.37 8.70
N VAL A 120 3.52 -26.43 9.67
CA VAL A 120 4.52 -25.43 9.96
C VAL A 120 5.27 -25.23 8.64
N LEU A 121 5.07 -24.09 7.99
CA LEU A 121 5.98 -23.57 6.98
C LEU A 121 7.28 -23.16 7.70
N THR A 122 7.97 -24.13 8.29
CA THR A 122 9.39 -24.06 8.63
C THR A 122 10.11 -24.36 7.35
N ASP A 123 10.29 -23.35 6.52
CA ASP A 123 11.51 -23.14 5.73
C ASP A 123 11.37 -21.84 4.94
N LEU A 124 11.79 -20.75 5.57
CA LEU A 124 12.08 -19.47 4.90
C LEU A 124 13.45 -18.92 5.34
N ARG A 125 14.37 -19.80 5.79
CA ARG A 125 15.76 -19.39 6.09
C ARG A 125 16.65 -19.26 4.84
N ASP A 126 16.15 -19.59 3.66
CA ASP A 126 16.92 -19.51 2.40
C ASP A 126 16.37 -18.52 1.38
N PHE A 127 15.82 -17.38 1.82
CA PHE A 127 15.76 -16.18 0.95
C PHE A 127 16.98 -15.29 1.20
N THR A 128 18.16 -15.87 0.95
CA THR A 128 19.36 -15.07 0.71
C THR A 128 19.18 -14.31 -0.60
N SER A 129 19.17 -12.99 -0.46
CA SER A 129 19.00 -12.00 -1.52
C SER A 129 19.98 -12.21 -2.69
N PRO A 130 19.53 -12.32 -3.96
CA PRO A 130 20.43 -12.15 -5.08
C PRO A 130 20.51 -10.65 -5.41
N ALA A 131 21.58 -10.03 -4.90
CA ALA A 131 22.14 -8.71 -5.25
C ALA A 131 21.25 -7.45 -5.10
N PRO A 132 21.82 -6.31 -4.68
CA PRO A 132 21.07 -5.06 -4.60
C PRO A 132 20.69 -4.62 -6.02
N LYS A 133 19.39 -4.67 -6.34
CA LYS A 133 18.86 -3.95 -7.49
C LYS A 133 19.09 -2.47 -7.23
N LYS A 134 19.87 -1.83 -8.10
CA LYS A 134 20.16 -0.39 -8.07
C LYS A 134 18.92 0.42 -7.70
N ASN A 135 19.08 1.33 -6.75
CA ASN A 135 17.98 2.16 -6.24
C ASN A 135 17.47 3.10 -7.33
N LEU A 136 16.18 3.49 -7.26
CA LEU A 136 15.52 4.33 -8.26
C LEU A 136 16.29 5.64 -8.56
N PHE A 137 17.02 6.17 -7.57
CA PHE A 137 17.87 7.35 -7.72
C PHE A 137 19.17 7.09 -8.50
N GLU A 138 19.78 5.91 -8.41
CA GLU A 138 20.96 5.54 -9.23
C GLU A 138 20.59 5.43 -10.71
N ARG A 139 19.35 4.99 -11.01
CA ARG A 139 18.82 4.95 -12.37
C ARG A 139 18.49 6.35 -12.91
N LEU A 140 18.18 7.31 -12.05
CA LEU A 140 17.87 8.68 -12.45
C LEU A 140 19.14 9.53 -12.62
N SER A 141 20.19 9.29 -11.83
CA SER A 141 21.49 9.95 -12.03
C SER A 141 22.18 9.50 -13.33
N GLU A 142 22.04 8.22 -13.72
CA GLU A 142 22.56 7.70 -14.99
C GLU A 142 21.86 8.28 -16.23
N LEU A 143 20.62 8.76 -16.09
CA LEU A 143 19.89 9.44 -17.16
C LEU A 143 20.19 10.95 -17.21
N SER A 144 20.50 11.56 -16.07
CA SER A 144 20.89 12.97 -15.96
C SER A 144 22.30 13.26 -16.50
N GLY A 145 23.18 12.26 -16.56
CA GLY A 145 24.56 12.42 -17.07
C GLY A 145 24.72 12.21 -18.58
N LYS A 146 23.62 12.03 -19.32
CA LYS A 146 23.64 11.81 -20.79
C LYS A 146 23.16 13.01 -21.62
N GLU A 147 22.96 14.17 -20.99
CA GLU A 147 22.60 15.42 -21.67
C GLU A 147 23.76 16.43 -21.80
N GLU A 148 24.98 16.04 -21.44
CA GLU A 148 26.20 16.81 -21.76
C GLU A 148 27.22 15.90 -22.49
N GLU A 149 26.97 15.67 -23.78
CA GLU A 149 28.00 15.44 -24.81
C GLU A 149 27.45 15.78 -26.20
#